data_AF-A0A923EEQ8-F1
#
_entry.id   AF-A0A923EEQ8-F1
#
_cell.length_a   1.000
_cell.length_b   1.000
_cell.length_c   1.000
_cell.angle_alpha   90.00
_cell.angle_beta   90.00
_cell.angle_gamma   90.00
#
_symmetry.space_group_name_H-M   'P 1'
#
loop_
_entity.id
_entity.type
_entity.pdbx_description
1 polymer ?
#
loop_
_entity_poly.entity_id
_entity_poly.type
_entity_poly.pdbx_seq_one_letter_code
_entity_poly.pdbx_strand_id
1 'polypeptide(L)'
;MTQQTQMETINITTDVLVVGAGMTGVKAATEIAASGYKVVLIDEGAGLGMTAGALVADLDGDEQAALEALVESVNESNMIEVMTGTLMDGTAGVPGDFRVWLSGNDDIVEKSVGAIVVASELVYSPLNEAYGLSLSETVISQSQLEAALSENPSAFAGKSVAFMLGLAQDGNPLVLERVLKSVLAMENMDDTSAYVFAGDLKVAEDGLERLYLECRDRGAMYVKLTEIPTVVQEGAALSITYDDPVLQRKVELAPDIIVVEEAIGADQVNAALAEMLKIDVGSMGFLQTDNVHRYPVSTNREGIFVVGGSRQVKKHYGALMDAENAAIRVRNLLGDGTIVVPANKAVLDTGKCTFCLTCYRCCPHGAIYWSGDNKPVISAVACQGCGICASECPMDAIQIGEFNDTDMIDQVTASAAENTDNEPTIVAFCCQNSGLEAARMAESFGMPLPRGLKTVAVPCAGKVDIDYIMHALAEGADGVMVMACHNGNCKSEKGSLYAGWRAANAQGMLEAIGIEKDRIGFATTASNMGADFSSILMKMEETLKEK
;
A
#
# COMPACT_ATOMS: atom_id res chain seq x y z
N MET A 1 -29.64 -3.24 -26.20
CA MET A 1 -28.65 -3.89 -27.09
C MET A 1 -27.29 -3.42 -26.58
N THR A 2 -26.52 -4.29 -25.93
CA THR A 2 -25.17 -3.95 -25.45
C THR A 2 -24.32 -3.58 -26.66
N GLN A 3 -23.87 -2.33 -26.73
CA GLN A 3 -22.90 -1.94 -27.75
C GLN A 3 -21.65 -2.77 -27.50
N GLN A 4 -21.23 -3.58 -28.47
CA GLN A 4 -19.97 -4.32 -28.34
C GLN A 4 -18.85 -3.32 -28.05
N THR A 5 -18.25 -3.43 -26.87
CA THR A 5 -17.09 -2.64 -26.46
C THR A 5 -15.99 -2.85 -27.49
N GLN A 6 -15.68 -1.81 -28.28
CA GLN A 6 -14.59 -1.87 -29.25
C GLN A 6 -13.29 -2.07 -28.49
N MET A 7 -12.54 -3.12 -28.80
CA MET A 7 -11.22 -3.35 -28.23
C MET A 7 -10.17 -2.71 -29.13
N GLU A 8 -9.15 -2.10 -28.53
CA GLU A 8 -7.98 -1.56 -29.21
C GLU A 8 -6.71 -2.29 -28.78
N THR A 9 -5.76 -2.37 -29.70
CA THR A 9 -4.46 -2.99 -29.50
C THR A 9 -3.40 -1.90 -29.40
N ILE A 10 -2.65 -1.88 -28.30
CA ILE A 10 -1.64 -0.86 -27.99
C ILE A 10 -0.28 -1.54 -27.86
N ASN A 11 0.71 -1.01 -28.58
CA ASN A 11 2.11 -1.41 -28.42
C ASN A 11 2.74 -0.63 -27.28
N ILE A 12 3.52 -1.30 -26.45
CA ILE A 12 4.12 -0.74 -25.24
C ILE A 12 5.60 -1.10 -25.12
N THR A 13 6.35 -0.28 -24.38
CA THR A 13 7.71 -0.62 -23.94
C THR A 13 7.66 -1.76 -22.94
N THR A 14 8.63 -2.66 -23.02
CA THR A 14 8.71 -3.85 -22.16
C THR A 14 9.91 -3.84 -21.19
N ASP A 15 10.82 -2.87 -21.33
CA ASP A 15 11.91 -2.64 -20.39
C ASP A 15 11.37 -2.24 -19.01
N VAL A 16 12.06 -2.61 -17.93
CA VAL A 16 11.59 -2.42 -16.55
C VAL A 16 12.64 -1.69 -15.72
N LEU A 17 12.23 -0.67 -14.97
CA LEU A 17 13.09 -0.03 -13.97
C LEU A 17 12.93 -0.75 -12.63
N VAL A 18 14.03 -1.09 -11.97
CA VAL A 18 14.06 -1.51 -10.57
C VAL A 18 14.84 -0.46 -9.77
N VAL A 19 14.21 0.11 -8.75
CA VAL A 19 14.77 1.15 -7.88
C VAL A 19 15.14 0.56 -6.53
N GLY A 20 16.43 0.56 -6.21
CA GLY A 20 17.00 -0.08 -5.03
C GLY A 20 17.60 -1.44 -5.43
N ALA A 21 18.89 -1.61 -5.15
CA ALA A 21 19.67 -2.80 -5.45
C ALA A 21 20.14 -3.55 -4.20
N GLY A 22 19.40 -3.45 -3.10
CA GLY A 22 19.48 -4.42 -2.01
C GLY A 22 19.02 -5.82 -2.45
N MET A 23 19.01 -6.78 -1.53
CA MET A 23 18.68 -8.19 -1.85
C MET A 23 17.35 -8.34 -2.60
N THR A 24 16.31 -7.61 -2.18
CA THR A 24 14.99 -7.70 -2.82
C THR A 24 15.02 -7.16 -4.25
N GLY A 25 15.73 -6.06 -4.48
CA GLY A 25 15.86 -5.44 -5.79
C GLY A 25 16.66 -6.30 -6.76
N VAL A 26 17.78 -6.86 -6.31
CA VAL A 26 18.59 -7.82 -7.09
C VAL A 26 17.74 -9.03 -7.48
N LYS A 27 17.02 -9.63 -6.52
CA LYS A 27 16.09 -10.75 -6.80
C LYS A 27 15.02 -10.35 -7.83
N ALA A 28 14.39 -9.18 -7.68
CA ALA A 28 13.37 -8.70 -8.61
C ALA A 28 13.94 -8.52 -10.02
N ALA A 29 15.12 -7.91 -10.14
CA ALA A 29 15.79 -7.73 -11.43
C ALA A 29 16.09 -9.07 -12.10
N THR A 30 16.60 -10.06 -11.37
CA THR A 30 16.90 -11.40 -11.89
C THR A 30 15.64 -12.13 -12.36
N GLU A 31 14.56 -12.12 -11.58
CA GLU A 31 13.29 -12.78 -11.95
C GLU A 31 12.61 -12.14 -13.17
N ILE A 32 12.66 -10.80 -13.26
CA ILE A 32 12.13 -10.05 -14.40
C ILE A 32 12.96 -10.31 -15.66
N ALA A 33 14.29 -10.32 -15.53
CA ALA A 33 15.19 -10.66 -16.64
C ALA A 33 15.01 -12.11 -17.11
N ALA A 34 14.87 -13.06 -16.18
CA ALA A 34 14.56 -14.45 -16.49
C ALA A 34 13.21 -14.63 -17.21
N SER A 35 12.27 -13.69 -17.01
CA SER A 35 11.00 -13.63 -17.73
C SER A 35 11.12 -13.02 -19.14
N GLY A 36 12.32 -12.60 -19.57
CA GLY A 36 12.60 -12.11 -20.92
C GLY A 36 12.55 -10.60 -21.10
N TYR A 37 12.45 -9.83 -20.01
CA TYR A 37 12.40 -8.37 -20.04
C TYR A 37 13.76 -7.76 -19.74
N LYS A 38 14.10 -6.65 -20.41
CA LYS A 38 15.31 -5.89 -20.05
C LYS A 38 15.06 -5.14 -18.75
N VAL A 39 16.07 -5.06 -17.89
CA VAL A 39 15.98 -4.39 -16.61
C VAL A 39 17.03 -3.29 -16.52
N VAL A 40 16.62 -2.11 -16.08
CA VAL A 40 17.52 -1.07 -15.58
C VAL A 40 17.45 -1.14 -14.06
N LEU A 41 18.53 -1.54 -13.41
CA LEU A 41 18.63 -1.62 -11.95
C LEU A 41 19.45 -0.43 -11.44
N ILE A 42 18.81 0.44 -10.66
CA ILE A 42 19.46 1.63 -10.10
C ILE A 42 19.61 1.51 -8.58
N ASP A 43 20.67 2.11 -8.05
CA ASP A 43 20.89 2.25 -6.61
C ASP A 43 21.68 3.52 -6.31
N GLU A 44 21.35 4.20 -5.21
CA GLU A 44 22.07 5.40 -4.77
C GLU A 44 23.45 5.08 -4.18
N GLY A 45 23.62 3.87 -3.66
CA GLY A 45 24.83 3.38 -3.06
C GLY A 45 25.86 2.89 -4.09
N ALA A 46 27.01 2.46 -3.58
CA ALA A 46 28.16 2.09 -4.40
C ALA A 46 28.19 0.60 -4.82
N GLY A 47 27.30 -0.26 -4.29
CA GLY A 47 27.40 -1.71 -4.48
C GLY A 47 26.05 -2.44 -4.45
N LEU A 48 25.96 -3.50 -5.26
CA LEU A 48 24.80 -4.38 -5.33
C LEU A 48 24.71 -5.30 -4.10
N GLY A 49 23.49 -5.59 -3.66
CA GLY A 49 23.21 -6.51 -2.56
C GLY A 49 23.62 -5.95 -1.19
N MET A 50 24.06 -4.70 -1.12
CA MET A 50 24.42 -4.05 0.14
C MET A 50 23.22 -3.26 0.67
N THR A 51 22.75 -3.58 1.86
CA THR A 51 21.78 -2.75 2.56
C THR A 51 22.53 -1.64 3.30
N ALA A 52 22.15 -0.38 3.11
CA ALA A 52 22.72 0.73 3.87
C ALA A 52 22.38 0.55 5.36
N GLY A 53 23.39 0.23 6.18
CA GLY A 53 23.25 0.18 7.64
C GLY A 53 22.68 -1.11 8.23
N ALA A 54 22.14 -2.04 7.42
CA ALA A 54 21.89 -3.41 7.86
C ALA A 54 23.04 -4.28 7.34
N LEU A 55 23.82 -4.84 8.27
CA LEU A 55 24.77 -5.85 7.87
C LEU A 55 24.02 -7.03 7.26
N VAL A 56 24.68 -7.58 6.26
CA VAL A 56 24.60 -8.97 5.80
C VAL A 56 24.51 -10.01 6.95
N ALA A 57 24.76 -9.61 8.20
CA ALA A 57 24.76 -10.43 9.41
C ALA A 57 23.39 -10.98 9.86
N ASP A 58 22.25 -10.56 9.28
CA ASP A 58 20.96 -11.24 9.53
C ASP A 58 20.76 -12.46 8.61
N LEU A 59 21.53 -12.56 7.51
CA LEU A 59 21.47 -13.71 6.62
C LEU A 59 22.20 -14.89 7.26
N ASP A 60 21.57 -16.07 7.23
CA ASP A 60 22.32 -17.30 7.49
C ASP A 60 23.30 -17.60 6.34
N GLY A 61 24.16 -18.61 6.52
CA GLY A 61 25.19 -18.94 5.53
C GLY A 61 24.62 -19.35 4.16
N ASP A 62 23.43 -19.93 4.13
CA ASP A 62 22.77 -20.34 2.88
C ASP A 62 22.12 -19.13 2.20
N GLU A 63 21.47 -18.26 2.97
CA GLU A 63 20.90 -16.99 2.50
C GLU A 63 21.98 -16.06 1.94
N GLN A 64 23.14 -15.99 2.59
CA GLN A 64 24.26 -15.19 2.12
C GLN A 64 24.82 -15.73 0.80
N ALA A 65 25.04 -17.05 0.71
CA ALA A 65 25.49 -17.67 -0.52
C ALA A 65 24.49 -17.48 -1.67
N ALA A 66 23.19 -17.51 -1.37
CA ALA A 66 22.14 -17.23 -2.36
C ALA A 66 22.17 -15.78 -2.85
N LEU A 67 22.40 -14.81 -1.97
CA LEU A 67 22.55 -13.40 -2.34
C LEU A 67 23.79 -13.18 -3.22
N GLU A 68 24.93 -13.76 -2.86
CA GLU A 68 26.17 -13.69 -3.65
C GLU A 68 25.95 -14.25 -5.07
N ALA A 69 25.29 -15.41 -5.18
CA ALA A 69 24.95 -16.00 -6.47
C ALA A 69 23.99 -15.13 -7.30
N LEU A 70 23.03 -14.46 -6.66
CA LEU A 70 22.13 -13.51 -7.34
C LEU A 70 22.89 -12.28 -7.86
N VAL A 71 23.81 -11.73 -7.06
CA VAL A 71 24.65 -10.59 -7.46
C VAL A 71 25.57 -10.97 -8.63
N GLU A 72 26.17 -12.16 -8.60
CA GLU A 72 26.96 -12.68 -9.72
C GLU A 72 26.10 -12.82 -10.98
N SER A 73 24.91 -13.40 -10.87
CA SER A 73 23.96 -13.51 -11.98
C SER A 73 23.56 -12.15 -12.57
N VAL A 74 23.41 -11.11 -11.74
CA VAL A 74 23.11 -9.77 -12.22
C VAL A 74 24.29 -9.20 -13.02
N ASN A 75 25.51 -9.34 -12.51
CA ASN A 75 26.71 -8.82 -13.16
C ASN A 75 27.04 -9.52 -14.49
N GLU A 76 26.73 -10.81 -14.62
CA GLU A 76 26.95 -11.58 -15.85
C GLU A 76 25.84 -11.42 -16.90
N SER A 77 24.68 -10.90 -16.50
CA SER A 77 23.51 -10.79 -17.37
C SER A 77 23.66 -9.67 -18.40
N ASN A 78 23.37 -9.96 -19.67
CA ASN A 78 23.23 -8.95 -20.71
C ASN A 78 21.83 -8.32 -20.78
N MET A 79 20.90 -8.79 -19.93
CA MET A 79 19.53 -8.29 -19.83
C MET A 79 19.37 -7.26 -18.73
N ILE A 80 20.36 -7.09 -17.85
CA ILE A 80 20.31 -6.19 -16.69
C ILE A 80 21.39 -5.13 -16.85
N GLU A 81 20.97 -3.88 -16.98
CA GLU A 81 21.83 -2.71 -16.94
C GLU A 81 21.88 -2.19 -15.50
N VAL A 82 23.06 -2.25 -14.88
CA VAL A 82 23.28 -1.79 -13.50
C VAL A 82 23.81 -0.35 -13.50
N MET A 83 23.17 0.52 -12.74
CA MET A 83 23.57 1.91 -12.53
C MET A 83 23.65 2.24 -11.03
N THR A 84 24.83 2.07 -10.42
CA THR A 84 25.10 2.46 -9.03
C THR A 84 25.40 3.97 -8.92
N GLY A 85 25.32 4.53 -7.71
CA GLY A 85 25.45 5.98 -7.49
C GLY A 85 24.41 6.79 -8.27
N THR A 86 23.26 6.19 -8.57
CA THR A 86 22.23 6.74 -9.45
C THR A 86 20.90 6.85 -8.71
N LEU A 87 20.31 8.04 -8.77
CA LEU A 87 19.01 8.36 -8.19
C LEU A 87 17.96 8.55 -9.28
N MET A 88 16.69 8.35 -8.93
CA MET A 88 15.57 8.75 -9.78
C MET A 88 15.12 10.16 -9.37
N ASP A 89 15.21 11.11 -10.29
CA ASP A 89 14.81 12.51 -10.06
C ASP A 89 13.34 12.79 -10.42
N GLY A 90 12.75 11.90 -11.24
CA GLY A 90 11.36 12.06 -11.62
C GLY A 90 10.86 11.01 -12.59
N THR A 91 9.54 11.00 -12.77
CA THR A 91 8.87 10.18 -13.76
C THR A 91 7.70 10.90 -14.41
N ALA A 92 7.40 10.52 -15.65
CA ALA A 92 6.17 10.88 -16.33
C ALA A 92 5.64 9.68 -17.12
N GLY A 93 4.36 9.74 -17.51
CA GLY A 93 3.75 8.71 -18.34
C GLY A 93 2.93 7.70 -17.55
N VAL A 94 2.72 6.55 -18.17
CA VAL A 94 1.67 5.56 -17.88
C VAL A 94 2.23 4.14 -18.08
N PRO A 95 1.58 3.06 -17.59
CA PRO A 95 2.06 1.70 -17.80
C PRO A 95 2.26 1.43 -19.29
N GLY A 96 3.44 0.92 -19.63
CA GLY A 96 3.89 0.68 -21.00
C GLY A 96 4.55 1.86 -21.70
N ASP A 97 4.55 3.06 -21.09
CA ASP A 97 5.10 4.31 -21.64
C ASP A 97 5.50 5.26 -20.50
N PHE A 98 6.34 4.77 -19.57
CA PHE A 98 6.96 5.62 -18.55
C PHE A 98 8.26 6.20 -19.07
N ARG A 99 8.48 7.49 -18.80
CA ARG A 99 9.78 8.14 -18.90
C ARG A 99 10.30 8.38 -17.49
N VAL A 100 11.56 8.03 -17.26
CA VAL A 100 12.24 8.22 -15.98
C VAL A 100 13.50 9.02 -16.21
N TRP A 101 13.77 9.97 -15.32
CA TRP A 101 15.00 10.76 -15.32
C TRP A 101 15.87 10.28 -14.17
N LEU A 102 17.08 9.86 -14.51
CA LEU A 102 18.04 9.25 -13.61
C LEU A 102 19.28 10.14 -13.53
N SER A 103 19.70 10.54 -12.34
CA SER A 103 20.93 11.31 -12.14
C SER A 103 22.02 10.48 -11.46
N GLY A 104 23.24 10.62 -11.95
CA GLY A 104 24.44 10.06 -11.33
C GLY A 104 25.68 10.81 -11.82
N ASN A 105 26.57 11.21 -10.91
CA ASN A 105 27.82 11.93 -11.24
C ASN A 105 27.63 13.16 -12.16
N ASP A 106 26.67 14.04 -11.84
CA ASP A 106 26.31 15.28 -12.57
C ASP A 106 25.67 15.10 -13.96
N ASP A 107 25.46 13.87 -14.45
CA ASP A 107 24.73 13.59 -15.69
C ASP A 107 23.27 13.19 -15.41
N ILE A 108 22.34 13.63 -16.27
CA ILE A 108 20.94 13.19 -16.26
C ILE A 108 20.68 12.34 -17.50
N VAL A 109 20.23 11.11 -17.29
CA VAL A 109 19.87 10.17 -18.35
C VAL A 109 18.36 9.94 -18.33
N GLU A 110 17.72 10.09 -19.48
CA GLU A 110 16.33 9.70 -19.68
C GLU A 110 16.24 8.25 -20.17
N LYS A 111 15.39 7.44 -19.54
CA LYS A 111 15.07 6.07 -19.97
C LYS A 111 13.56 5.92 -20.18
N SER A 112 13.18 5.10 -21.16
CA SER A 112 11.79 4.70 -21.40
C SER A 112 11.59 3.29 -20.87
N VAL A 113 10.59 3.08 -20.02
CA VAL A 113 10.29 1.78 -19.40
C VAL A 113 8.78 1.51 -19.42
N GLY A 114 8.40 0.24 -19.47
CA GLY A 114 7.01 -0.21 -19.40
C GLY A 114 6.48 -0.35 -17.97
N ALA A 115 7.37 -0.67 -17.03
CA ALA A 115 7.03 -0.83 -15.62
C ALA A 115 8.15 -0.36 -14.70
N ILE A 116 7.79 -0.08 -13.44
CA ILE A 116 8.69 0.35 -12.38
C ILE A 116 8.47 -0.54 -11.15
N VAL A 117 9.54 -1.04 -10.55
CA VAL A 117 9.53 -1.80 -9.29
C VAL A 117 10.37 -1.05 -8.27
N VAL A 118 9.79 -0.71 -7.12
CA VAL A 118 10.49 -0.06 -6.01
C VAL A 118 10.83 -1.11 -4.96
N ALA A 119 12.10 -1.18 -4.61
CA ALA A 119 12.68 -2.15 -3.69
C ALA A 119 13.61 -1.45 -2.68
N SER A 120 13.14 -0.34 -2.09
CA SER A 120 13.84 0.30 -0.97
C SER A 120 13.90 -0.62 0.25
N GLU A 121 14.93 -0.42 1.07
CA GLU A 121 15.25 -1.25 2.21
C GLU A 121 14.56 -0.76 3.49
N LEU A 122 14.64 -1.57 4.55
CA LEU A 122 14.16 -1.18 5.88
C LEU A 122 15.23 -0.35 6.60
N VAL A 123 14.77 0.62 7.38
CA VAL A 123 15.64 1.44 8.23
C VAL A 123 15.49 1.01 9.69
N TYR A 124 16.63 0.96 10.39
CA TYR A 124 16.74 0.56 11.78
C TYR A 124 17.13 1.77 12.63
N SER A 125 16.44 1.97 13.74
CA SER A 125 16.68 3.09 14.64
C SER A 125 16.73 2.62 16.10
N PRO A 126 17.87 2.78 16.81
CA PRO A 126 17.98 2.39 18.22
C PRO A 126 17.00 3.16 19.09
N LEU A 127 16.39 2.47 20.06
CA LEU A 127 15.42 3.07 21.01
C LEU A 127 16.05 3.35 22.39
N ASN A 128 17.37 3.59 22.46
CA ASN A 128 18.07 3.85 23.73
C ASN A 128 17.48 5.03 24.52
N GLU A 129 17.00 6.08 23.84
CA GLU A 129 16.41 7.25 24.51
C GLU A 129 15.15 6.90 25.30
N ALA A 130 14.36 5.91 24.85
CA ALA A 130 13.18 5.45 25.58
C ALA A 130 13.53 4.81 26.94
N TYR A 131 14.76 4.35 27.09
CA TYR A 131 15.32 3.78 28.32
C TYR A 131 16.15 4.80 29.13
N GLY A 132 16.26 6.06 28.67
CA GLY A 132 17.13 7.06 29.29
C GLY A 132 18.63 6.77 29.10
N LEU A 133 19.00 6.00 28.08
CA LEU A 133 20.36 5.54 27.82
C LEU A 133 21.01 6.29 26.66
N SER A 134 22.34 6.37 26.69
CA SER A 134 23.17 6.85 25.58
C SER A 134 24.03 5.71 25.03
N LEU A 135 24.07 5.58 23.69
CA LEU A 135 24.89 4.57 23.03
C LEU A 135 26.38 4.75 23.38
N SER A 136 27.06 3.64 23.67
CA SER A 136 28.46 3.57 24.13
C SER A 136 29.02 2.16 23.91
N GLU A 137 30.23 1.86 24.39
CA GLU A 137 30.81 0.51 24.30
C GLU A 137 30.05 -0.55 25.12
N THR A 138 29.32 -0.14 26.16
CA THR A 138 28.53 -1.04 27.02
C THR A 138 27.02 -0.92 26.78
N VAL A 139 26.57 0.09 26.02
CA VAL A 139 25.16 0.22 25.61
C VAL A 139 25.12 0.31 24.09
N ILE A 140 24.71 -0.78 23.45
CA ILE A 140 24.75 -0.92 22.00
C ILE A 140 23.36 -1.22 21.45
N SER A 141 23.14 -0.92 20.18
CA SER A 141 21.93 -1.34 19.47
C SER A 141 22.04 -2.79 19.00
N GLN A 142 20.90 -3.37 18.62
CA GLN A 142 20.87 -4.71 18.03
C GLN A 142 21.76 -4.82 16.77
N SER A 143 21.74 -3.83 15.88
CA SER A 143 22.61 -3.83 14.68
C SER A 143 24.10 -3.73 15.03
N GLN A 144 24.46 -2.95 16.06
CA GLN A 144 25.84 -2.86 16.54
C GLN A 144 26.32 -4.18 17.16
N LEU A 145 25.43 -4.89 17.85
CA LEU A 145 25.73 -6.21 18.39
C LEU A 145 26.00 -7.22 17.27
N GLU A 146 25.13 -7.29 16.27
CA GLU A 146 25.29 -8.20 15.12
C GLU A 146 26.61 -7.94 14.38
N ALA A 147 26.98 -6.67 14.20
CA ALA A 147 28.28 -6.27 13.67
C ALA A 147 29.44 -6.84 14.48
N ALA A 148 29.42 -6.59 15.79
CA ALA A 148 30.48 -7.03 16.69
C ALA A 148 30.58 -8.56 16.77
N LEU A 149 29.44 -9.27 16.76
CA LEU A 149 29.41 -10.73 16.73
C LEU A 149 29.96 -11.29 15.41
N SER A 150 29.68 -10.65 14.28
CA SER A 150 30.20 -11.06 12.96
C SER A 150 31.71 -10.85 12.87
N GLU A 151 32.22 -9.71 13.35
CA GLU A 151 33.64 -9.38 13.29
C GLU A 151 34.48 -10.13 14.32
N ASN A 152 34.02 -10.20 15.57
CA ASN A 152 34.75 -10.83 16.67
C ASN A 152 33.80 -11.38 17.75
N PRO A 153 33.26 -12.60 17.56
CA PRO A 153 32.35 -13.22 18.53
C PRO A 153 32.97 -13.33 19.94
N SER A 154 34.28 -13.57 20.03
CA SER A 154 34.98 -13.75 21.31
C SER A 154 34.99 -12.51 22.21
N ALA A 155 34.63 -11.33 21.69
CA ALA A 155 34.50 -10.11 22.47
C ALA A 155 33.38 -10.17 23.53
N PHE A 156 32.47 -11.14 23.43
CA PHE A 156 31.34 -11.33 24.34
C PHE A 156 31.55 -12.50 25.33
N ALA A 157 32.59 -13.32 25.13
CA ALA A 157 32.89 -14.44 26.01
C ALA A 157 33.13 -13.97 27.47
N GLY A 158 32.53 -14.65 28.44
CA GLY A 158 32.63 -14.29 29.86
C GLY A 158 31.81 -13.07 30.28
N LYS A 159 30.95 -12.52 29.42
CA LYS A 159 30.14 -11.32 29.72
C LYS A 159 28.67 -11.67 29.99
N SER A 160 28.04 -10.82 30.80
CA SER A 160 26.60 -10.76 30.97
C SER A 160 25.98 -9.72 30.04
N VAL A 161 25.04 -10.14 29.20
CA VAL A 161 24.39 -9.30 28.20
C VAL A 161 22.89 -9.22 28.46
N ALA A 162 22.37 -8.01 28.63
CA ALA A 162 20.97 -7.74 28.85
C ALA A 162 20.31 -7.15 27.60
N PHE A 163 19.28 -7.81 27.07
CA PHE A 163 18.49 -7.37 25.92
C PHE A 163 17.21 -6.70 26.39
N MET A 164 16.90 -5.52 25.84
CA MET A 164 15.66 -4.79 26.07
C MET A 164 14.76 -4.94 24.86
N LEU A 165 13.59 -5.59 24.98
CA LEU A 165 12.76 -5.94 23.82
C LEU A 165 11.25 -5.74 24.06
N GLY A 166 10.57 -5.00 23.18
CA GLY A 166 9.12 -4.86 23.27
C GLY A 166 8.65 -4.17 24.56
N LEU A 167 9.46 -3.24 25.07
CA LEU A 167 9.13 -2.44 26.26
C LEU A 167 8.95 -0.95 25.88
N ALA A 168 9.66 -0.48 24.86
CA ALA A 168 9.50 0.86 24.30
C ALA A 168 8.50 0.90 23.12
N GLN A 169 8.19 -0.26 22.54
CA GLN A 169 7.28 -0.43 21.40
C GLN A 169 6.60 -1.81 21.47
N ASP A 170 5.58 -2.02 20.64
CA ASP A 170 5.03 -3.37 20.46
C ASP A 170 6.09 -4.28 19.82
N GLY A 171 6.20 -5.51 20.33
CA GLY A 171 7.13 -6.50 19.78
C GLY A 171 6.84 -6.82 18.31
N ASN A 172 7.89 -7.12 17.55
CA ASN A 172 7.82 -7.51 16.14
C ASN A 172 8.55 -8.85 15.94
N PRO A 173 7.99 -9.81 15.18
CA PRO A 173 8.65 -11.11 14.95
C PRO A 173 10.04 -11.03 14.33
N LEU A 174 10.29 -10.08 13.42
CA LEU A 174 11.61 -9.88 12.81
C LEU A 174 12.63 -9.38 13.84
N VAL A 175 12.24 -8.42 14.69
CA VAL A 175 13.10 -7.93 15.79
C VAL A 175 13.40 -9.06 16.76
N LEU A 176 12.41 -9.87 17.12
CA LEU A 176 12.61 -11.00 18.03
C LEU A 176 13.57 -12.04 17.43
N GLU A 177 13.43 -12.38 16.15
CA GLU A 177 14.33 -13.32 15.48
C GLU A 177 15.79 -12.87 15.54
N ARG A 178 16.06 -11.60 15.21
CA ARG A 178 17.40 -10.99 15.29
C ARG A 178 18.01 -11.13 16.69
N VAL A 179 17.23 -10.79 17.72
CA VAL A 179 17.63 -10.94 19.11
C VAL A 179 17.92 -12.41 19.44
N LEU A 180 17.03 -13.33 19.07
CA LEU A 180 17.20 -14.75 19.37
C LEU A 180 18.40 -15.38 18.65
N LYS A 181 18.67 -15.01 17.39
CA LYS A 181 19.90 -15.43 16.68
C LYS A 181 21.15 -14.96 17.42
N SER A 182 21.16 -13.71 17.90
CA SER A 182 22.27 -13.15 18.69
C SER A 182 22.43 -13.85 20.03
N VAL A 183 21.33 -14.11 20.75
CA VAL A 183 21.31 -14.88 21.99
C VAL A 183 21.86 -16.27 21.76
N LEU A 184 21.40 -16.98 20.72
CA LEU A 184 21.88 -18.32 20.39
C LEU A 184 23.39 -18.32 20.10
N ALA A 185 23.90 -17.30 19.39
CA ALA A 185 25.33 -17.16 19.13
C ALA A 185 26.13 -16.99 20.43
N MET A 186 25.62 -16.21 21.39
CA MET A 186 26.25 -16.01 22.70
C MET A 186 26.22 -17.25 23.60
N GLU A 187 25.12 -18.00 23.62
CA GLU A 187 24.99 -19.23 24.43
C GLU A 187 25.92 -20.37 23.95
N ASN A 188 26.53 -20.24 22.77
CA ASN A 188 27.60 -21.13 22.31
C ASN A 188 28.99 -20.73 22.84
N MET A 189 29.11 -19.64 23.61
CA MET A 189 30.37 -19.12 24.14
C MET A 189 30.52 -19.46 25.62
N ASP A 190 31.77 -19.72 26.04
CA ASP A 190 32.06 -20.05 27.44
C ASP A 190 31.73 -18.87 28.38
N ASP A 191 31.11 -19.19 29.51
CA ASP A 191 30.83 -18.28 30.65
C ASP A 191 30.05 -17.00 30.28
N THR A 192 29.27 -17.04 29.20
CA THR A 192 28.44 -15.92 28.73
C THR A 192 27.01 -16.10 29.23
N SER A 193 26.33 -15.03 29.62
CA SER A 193 24.95 -15.10 30.11
C SER A 193 24.06 -14.10 29.40
N ALA A 194 23.01 -14.57 28.72
CA ALA A 194 22.00 -13.72 28.10
C ALA A 194 20.76 -13.54 28.99
N TYR A 195 20.37 -12.28 29.23
CA TYR A 195 19.15 -11.90 29.93
C TYR A 195 18.25 -11.10 29.00
N VAL A 196 17.05 -11.60 28.70
CA VAL A 196 16.09 -10.95 27.79
C VAL A 196 14.94 -10.37 28.62
N PHE A 197 14.90 -9.05 28.74
CA PHE A 197 13.81 -8.30 29.35
C PHE A 197 12.79 -7.95 28.28
N ALA A 198 11.59 -8.54 28.37
CA ALA A 198 10.60 -8.40 27.33
C ALA A 198 9.17 -8.15 27.81
N GLY A 199 8.41 -7.37 27.03
CA GLY A 199 6.97 -7.20 27.21
C GLY A 199 6.20 -8.46 26.81
N ASP A 200 5.96 -8.59 25.51
CA ASP A 200 5.44 -9.81 24.89
C ASP A 200 6.41 -10.31 23.81
N LEU A 201 6.73 -11.60 23.85
CA LEU A 201 7.49 -12.26 22.78
C LEU A 201 6.52 -12.61 21.64
N LYS A 202 6.73 -12.02 20.46
CA LYS A 202 5.93 -12.30 19.25
C LYS A 202 6.56 -13.41 18.40
N VAL A 203 6.26 -14.65 18.74
CA VAL A 203 6.79 -15.87 18.09
C VAL A 203 6.00 -16.33 16.84
N ALA A 204 5.18 -15.45 16.26
CA ALA A 204 4.24 -15.78 15.19
C ALA A 204 4.89 -15.83 13.79
N GLU A 205 6.01 -16.54 13.67
CA GLU A 205 6.76 -16.75 12.43
C GLU A 205 7.34 -18.17 12.39
N ASP A 206 7.65 -18.67 11.18
CA ASP A 206 8.17 -20.02 11.03
C ASP A 206 9.49 -20.20 11.81
N GLY A 207 9.62 -21.33 12.49
CA GLY A 207 10.78 -21.66 13.34
C GLY A 207 10.98 -20.82 14.60
N LEU A 208 10.27 -19.70 14.79
CA LEU A 208 10.63 -18.70 15.81
C LEU A 208 10.38 -19.18 17.25
N GLU A 209 9.26 -19.87 17.51
CA GLU A 209 8.99 -20.52 18.80
C GLU A 209 10.07 -21.57 19.13
N ARG A 210 10.49 -22.36 18.13
CA ARG A 210 11.54 -23.36 18.31
C ARG A 210 12.88 -22.71 18.65
N LEU A 211 13.23 -21.63 17.97
CA LEU A 211 14.45 -20.87 18.23
C LEU A 211 14.44 -20.27 19.64
N TYR A 212 13.31 -19.70 20.07
CA TYR A 212 13.12 -19.22 21.43
C TYR A 212 13.33 -20.33 22.47
N LEU A 213 12.66 -21.48 22.29
CA LEU A 213 12.80 -22.62 23.19
C LEU A 213 14.25 -23.14 23.25
N GLU A 214 14.93 -23.19 22.10
CA GLU A 214 16.34 -23.59 22.03
C GLU A 214 17.25 -22.65 22.81
N CYS A 215 17.07 -21.33 22.66
CA CYS A 215 17.82 -20.33 23.43
C CYS A 215 17.58 -20.52 24.94
N ARG A 216 16.32 -20.69 25.34
CA ARG A 216 15.94 -20.89 26.74
C ARG A 216 16.51 -22.19 27.32
N ASP A 217 16.46 -23.28 26.57
CA ASP A 217 16.95 -24.59 27.01
C ASP A 217 18.49 -24.61 27.11
N ARG A 218 19.19 -23.70 26.43
CA ARG A 218 20.65 -23.52 26.51
C ARG A 218 21.11 -22.65 27.69
N GLY A 219 20.22 -21.86 28.29
CA GLY A 219 20.54 -21.09 29.51
C GLY A 219 20.03 -19.65 29.50
N ALA A 220 19.63 -19.11 28.35
CA ALA A 220 19.16 -17.74 28.24
C ALA A 220 17.94 -17.49 29.16
N MET A 221 18.02 -16.44 29.97
CA MET A 221 16.99 -16.09 30.94
C MET A 221 16.02 -15.06 30.35
N TYR A 222 14.73 -15.34 30.43
CA TYR A 222 13.69 -14.43 29.94
C TYR A 222 12.89 -13.86 31.12
N VAL A 223 12.81 -12.54 31.18
CA VAL A 223 12.08 -11.80 32.22
C VAL A 223 10.93 -11.07 31.55
N LYS A 224 9.70 -11.50 31.85
CA LYS A 224 8.50 -10.80 31.39
C LYS A 224 8.26 -9.56 32.26
N LEU A 225 8.19 -8.40 31.63
CA LEU A 225 7.86 -7.13 32.28
C LEU A 225 6.63 -6.50 31.64
N THR A 226 5.85 -5.75 32.42
CA THR A 226 4.71 -4.96 31.91
C THR A 226 5.03 -3.48 31.82
N GLU A 227 6.15 -3.05 32.41
CA GLU A 227 6.62 -1.67 32.45
C GLU A 227 8.13 -1.65 32.16
N ILE A 228 8.62 -0.53 31.63
CA ILE A 228 10.05 -0.31 31.42
C ILE A 228 10.75 -0.35 32.78
N PRO A 229 11.78 -1.19 32.98
CA PRO A 229 12.50 -1.27 34.24
C PRO A 229 13.33 -0.01 34.48
N THR A 230 13.73 0.21 35.74
CA THR A 230 14.66 1.31 36.04
C THR A 230 16.05 0.92 35.57
N VAL A 231 16.59 1.65 34.58
CA VAL A 231 17.94 1.43 34.05
C VAL A 231 18.82 2.62 34.42
N VAL A 232 20.03 2.34 34.90
CA VAL A 232 21.04 3.36 35.25
C VAL A 232 22.31 3.10 34.45
N GLN A 233 22.85 4.17 33.87
CA GLN A 233 24.12 4.21 33.16
C GLN A 233 25.04 5.25 33.80
N GLU A 234 26.07 4.81 34.52
CA GLU A 234 27.10 5.67 35.12
C GLU A 234 28.46 5.34 34.53
N GLY A 235 28.81 6.02 33.43
CA GLY A 235 30.00 5.67 32.65
C GLY A 235 29.86 4.27 32.05
N ALA A 236 30.73 3.34 32.46
CA ALA A 236 30.66 1.94 32.05
C ALA A 236 29.80 1.06 32.97
N ALA A 237 29.42 1.55 34.16
CA ALA A 237 28.62 0.78 35.10
C ALA A 237 27.14 0.82 34.70
N LEU A 238 26.53 -0.35 34.61
CA LEU A 238 25.13 -0.54 34.23
C LEU A 238 24.38 -1.25 35.36
N SER A 239 23.13 -0.85 35.59
CA SER A 239 22.22 -1.59 36.46
C SER A 239 20.79 -1.55 35.94
N ILE A 240 20.10 -2.67 36.02
CA ILE A 240 18.68 -2.84 35.70
C ILE A 240 17.96 -3.27 36.97
N THR A 241 17.00 -2.48 37.43
CA THR A 241 16.14 -2.80 38.57
C THR A 241 14.70 -2.99 38.10
N TYR A 242 14.11 -4.13 38.44
CA TYR A 242 12.74 -4.47 38.06
C TYR A 242 12.02 -5.24 39.16
N ASP A 243 10.69 -5.19 39.12
CA ASP A 243 9.84 -6.03 39.96
C ASP A 243 9.60 -7.37 39.24
N ASP A 244 10.17 -8.45 39.78
CA ASP A 244 10.06 -9.77 39.19
C ASP A 244 8.65 -10.37 39.46
N PRO A 245 7.85 -10.69 38.43
CA PRO A 245 6.48 -11.16 38.62
C PRO A 245 6.42 -12.58 39.22
N VAL A 246 7.48 -13.37 39.11
CA VAL A 246 7.57 -14.75 39.62
C VAL A 246 8.08 -14.75 41.06
N LEU A 247 9.16 -14.03 41.34
CA LEU A 247 9.77 -13.92 42.66
C LEU A 247 9.03 -12.95 43.58
N GLN A 248 8.15 -12.10 43.04
CA GLN A 248 7.37 -11.08 43.75
C GLN A 248 8.24 -10.15 44.61
N ARG A 249 9.39 -9.75 44.09
CA ARG A 249 10.33 -8.83 44.75
C ARG A 249 11.10 -8.02 43.72
N LYS A 250 11.68 -6.91 44.17
CA LYS A 250 12.67 -6.18 43.39
C LYS A 250 13.94 -6.99 43.21
N VAL A 251 14.40 -7.05 41.98
CA VAL A 251 15.66 -7.66 41.56
C VAL A 251 16.50 -6.58 40.91
N GLU A 252 17.78 -6.57 41.26
CA GLU A 252 18.80 -5.71 40.64
C GLU A 252 19.80 -6.62 39.92
N LEU A 253 20.04 -6.33 38.64
CA LEU A 253 21.01 -7.01 37.78
C LEU A 253 22.00 -5.95 37.28
N ALA A 254 23.31 -6.23 37.37
CA ALA A 254 24.36 -5.38 36.82
C ALA A 254 25.01 -6.07 35.62
N PRO A 255 24.48 -5.88 34.39
CA PRO A 255 25.05 -6.49 33.20
C PRO A 255 26.32 -5.78 32.74
N ASP A 256 27.18 -6.48 32.00
CA ASP A 256 28.35 -5.88 31.34
C ASP A 256 27.96 -5.09 30.09
N ILE A 257 26.90 -5.52 29.40
CA ILE A 257 26.39 -4.91 28.18
C ILE A 257 24.86 -4.84 28.21
N ILE A 258 24.29 -3.71 27.81
CA ILE A 258 22.87 -3.56 27.47
C ILE A 258 22.72 -3.43 25.96
N VAL A 259 21.86 -4.27 25.39
CA VAL A 259 21.45 -4.25 23.99
C VAL A 259 20.06 -3.65 23.94
N VAL A 260 19.93 -2.47 23.34
CA VAL A 260 18.63 -1.81 23.17
C VAL A 260 17.94 -2.30 21.91
N GLU A 261 16.62 -2.48 21.97
CA GLU A 261 15.83 -2.74 20.78
C GLU A 261 15.90 -1.59 19.77
N GLU A 262 15.60 -1.94 18.52
CA GLU A 262 15.52 -1.01 17.41
C GLU A 262 14.07 -0.97 16.88
N ALA A 263 13.61 0.22 16.51
CA ALA A 263 12.46 0.37 15.64
C ALA A 263 12.86 0.02 14.21
N ILE A 264 12.00 -0.72 13.51
CA ILE A 264 12.14 -1.03 12.08
C ILE A 264 11.05 -0.27 11.32
N GLY A 265 11.46 0.51 10.33
CA GLY A 265 10.55 1.37 9.58
C GLY A 265 10.87 1.46 8.09
N ALA A 266 9.99 2.18 7.39
CA ALA A 266 10.22 2.55 6.00
C ALA A 266 11.35 3.57 5.88
N ASP A 267 12.09 3.48 4.77
CA ASP A 267 13.07 4.50 4.41
C ASP A 267 12.38 5.84 4.08
N GLN A 268 13.04 6.95 4.46
CA GLN A 268 12.58 8.30 4.16
C GLN A 268 12.51 8.58 2.65
N VAL A 269 13.33 7.88 1.84
CA VAL A 269 13.30 7.98 0.37
C VAL A 269 11.93 7.60 -0.19
N ASN A 270 11.15 6.76 0.51
CA ASN A 270 9.82 6.36 0.08
C ASN A 270 8.89 7.56 -0.14
N ALA A 271 8.95 8.59 0.72
CA ALA A 271 8.09 9.75 0.56
C ALA A 271 8.35 10.49 -0.77
N ALA A 272 9.63 10.66 -1.12
CA ALA A 272 10.03 11.27 -2.39
C ALA A 272 9.67 10.39 -3.59
N LEU A 273 9.91 9.08 -3.51
CA LEU A 273 9.50 8.11 -4.54
C LEU A 273 7.99 8.13 -4.75
N ALA A 274 7.20 8.18 -3.67
CA ALA A 274 5.75 8.22 -3.74
C ALA A 274 5.24 9.47 -4.46
N GLU A 275 5.83 10.62 -4.18
CA GLU A 275 5.49 11.88 -4.84
C GLU A 275 5.81 11.83 -6.33
N MET A 276 7.03 11.42 -6.69
CA MET A 276 7.46 11.29 -8.08
C MET A 276 6.58 10.32 -8.85
N LEU A 277 6.36 9.13 -8.28
CA LEU A 277 5.56 8.06 -8.88
C LEU A 277 4.05 8.31 -8.76
N LYS A 278 3.60 9.30 -7.98
CA LYS A 278 2.19 9.58 -7.65
C LYS A 278 1.44 8.37 -7.11
N ILE A 279 2.10 7.63 -6.24
CA ILE A 279 1.51 6.49 -5.54
C ILE A 279 1.13 6.88 -4.11
N ASP A 280 0.12 6.21 -3.55
CA ASP A 280 -0.32 6.48 -2.19
C ASP A 280 0.70 5.94 -1.17
N VAL A 281 0.93 6.70 -0.10
CA VAL A 281 1.77 6.27 1.05
C VAL A 281 0.85 5.69 2.12
N GLY A 282 1.15 4.46 2.55
CA GLY A 282 0.48 3.75 3.62
C GLY A 282 0.93 4.19 5.01
N SER A 283 0.52 3.42 6.03
CA SER A 283 0.94 3.65 7.41
C SER A 283 2.45 3.56 7.54
N MET A 284 3.03 4.34 8.45
CA MET A 284 4.47 4.29 8.79
C MET A 284 5.43 4.56 7.62
N GLY A 285 4.95 5.18 6.52
CA GLY A 285 5.80 5.57 5.39
C GLY A 285 6.01 4.49 4.33
N PHE A 286 5.33 3.34 4.42
CA PHE A 286 5.41 2.29 3.41
C PHE A 286 4.62 2.63 2.14
N LEU A 287 5.05 2.11 0.99
CA LEU A 287 4.50 2.43 -0.34
C LEU A 287 3.33 1.54 -0.77
N GLN A 288 2.75 0.79 0.17
CA GLN A 288 1.55 -0.01 -0.07
C GLN A 288 0.48 0.33 0.95
N THR A 289 -0.59 0.96 0.50
CA THR A 289 -1.82 1.12 1.28
C THR A 289 -2.63 -0.17 1.29
N ASP A 290 -3.30 -0.44 2.41
CA ASP A 290 -4.27 -1.52 2.51
C ASP A 290 -5.45 -1.28 1.54
N ASN A 291 -5.70 -2.24 0.66
CA ASN A 291 -6.89 -2.27 -0.19
C ASN A 291 -7.20 -3.71 -0.58
N VAL A 292 -8.40 -4.18 -0.24
CA VAL A 292 -8.84 -5.57 -0.49
C VAL A 292 -8.86 -5.98 -1.97
N HIS A 293 -8.88 -5.01 -2.88
CA HIS A 293 -8.89 -5.24 -4.33
C HIS A 293 -7.48 -5.21 -4.95
N ARG A 294 -6.47 -4.83 -4.17
CA ARG A 294 -5.11 -4.70 -4.67
C ARG A 294 -4.34 -5.99 -4.39
N TYR A 295 -3.71 -6.53 -5.43
CA TYR A 295 -2.80 -7.66 -5.24
C TYR A 295 -1.62 -7.24 -4.34
N PRO A 296 -1.01 -8.21 -3.62
CA PRO A 296 0.30 -8.02 -3.04
C PRO A 296 1.24 -7.38 -4.08
N VAL A 297 2.15 -6.52 -3.63
CA VAL A 297 3.10 -5.73 -4.43
C VAL A 297 2.55 -4.69 -5.41
N SER A 298 1.24 -4.62 -5.66
CA SER A 298 0.69 -3.58 -6.54
C SER A 298 0.47 -2.26 -5.79
N THR A 299 0.43 -1.14 -6.53
CA THR A 299 0.09 0.22 -6.03
C THR A 299 -1.24 0.70 -6.63
N ASN A 300 -1.66 1.95 -6.33
CA ASN A 300 -2.83 2.59 -6.96
C ASN A 300 -2.62 2.88 -8.47
N ARG A 301 -1.36 2.85 -8.93
CA ARG A 301 -0.99 3.03 -10.34
C ARG A 301 -0.52 1.72 -10.93
N GLU A 302 -1.23 1.27 -11.96
CA GLU A 302 -0.82 0.09 -12.72
C GLU A 302 0.57 0.29 -13.34
N GLY A 303 1.36 -0.78 -13.41
CA GLY A 303 2.76 -0.72 -13.86
C GLY A 303 3.77 -0.19 -12.85
N ILE A 304 3.33 0.22 -11.65
CA ILE A 304 4.21 0.57 -10.53
C ILE A 304 4.00 -0.44 -9.40
N PHE A 305 5.07 -1.16 -9.05
CA PHE A 305 5.08 -2.23 -8.06
C PHE A 305 6.04 -1.90 -6.92
N VAL A 306 5.77 -2.43 -5.73
CA VAL A 306 6.54 -2.20 -4.50
C VAL A 306 6.82 -3.54 -3.82
N VAL A 307 8.08 -3.80 -3.48
CA VAL A 307 8.54 -5.10 -2.95
C VAL A 307 9.40 -4.92 -1.71
N GLY A 308 9.40 -5.91 -0.82
CA GLY A 308 10.33 -5.94 0.31
C GLY A 308 10.07 -4.84 1.33
N GLY A 309 11.16 -4.21 1.80
CA GLY A 309 11.15 -3.15 2.81
C GLY A 309 10.36 -1.90 2.40
N SER A 310 10.20 -1.67 1.10
CA SER A 310 9.37 -0.57 0.59
C SER A 310 7.88 -0.71 0.95
N ARG A 311 7.38 -1.92 1.22
CA ARG A 311 5.93 -2.16 1.41
C ARG A 311 5.51 -2.44 2.85
N GLN A 312 6.36 -3.07 3.66
CA GLN A 312 6.11 -3.35 5.08
C GLN A 312 7.35 -3.95 5.74
N VAL A 313 7.37 -4.00 7.07
CA VAL A 313 8.34 -4.81 7.83
C VAL A 313 8.07 -6.30 7.60
N LYS A 314 9.10 -7.05 7.21
CA LYS A 314 9.01 -8.49 6.94
C LYS A 314 10.37 -9.16 6.88
N LYS A 315 10.38 -10.49 7.03
CA LYS A 315 11.55 -11.33 6.80
C LYS A 315 11.96 -11.41 5.33
N HIS A 316 13.20 -11.83 5.12
CA HIS A 316 13.83 -12.01 3.81
C HIS A 316 13.03 -12.91 2.88
N TYR A 317 12.59 -14.09 3.32
CA TYR A 317 11.78 -14.99 2.50
C TYR A 317 10.51 -14.32 1.95
N GLY A 318 9.79 -13.57 2.80
CA GLY A 318 8.61 -12.82 2.40
C GLY A 318 8.92 -11.64 1.47
N ALA A 319 10.15 -11.13 1.47
CA ALA A 319 10.61 -10.10 0.54
C ALA A 319 11.00 -10.71 -0.82
N LEU A 320 11.67 -11.86 -0.83
CA LEU A 320 11.97 -12.62 -2.05
C LEU A 320 10.68 -13.06 -2.77
N MET A 321 9.67 -13.50 -2.01
CA MET A 321 8.34 -13.79 -2.55
C MET A 321 7.68 -12.56 -3.19
N ASP A 322 7.87 -11.36 -2.64
CA ASP A 322 7.35 -10.15 -3.28
C ASP A 322 8.03 -9.92 -4.64
N ALA A 323 9.35 -10.10 -4.72
CA ALA A 323 10.11 -9.95 -5.97
C ALA A 323 9.61 -10.92 -7.06
N GLU A 324 9.35 -12.18 -6.71
CA GLU A 324 8.76 -13.18 -7.62
C GLU A 324 7.33 -12.79 -8.04
N ASN A 325 6.51 -12.31 -7.10
CA ASN A 325 5.18 -11.80 -7.42
C ASN A 325 5.25 -10.59 -8.36
N ALA A 326 6.17 -9.66 -8.14
CA ALA A 326 6.37 -8.51 -9.01
C ALA A 326 6.75 -8.94 -10.43
N ALA A 327 7.64 -9.92 -10.60
CA ALA A 327 7.96 -10.47 -11.92
C ALA A 327 6.73 -11.06 -12.63
N ILE A 328 5.86 -11.78 -11.90
CA ILE A 328 4.60 -12.28 -12.46
C ILE A 328 3.67 -11.14 -12.86
N ARG A 329 3.55 -10.10 -12.03
CA ARG A 329 2.70 -8.93 -12.33
C ARG A 329 3.21 -8.14 -13.53
N VAL A 330 4.53 -7.94 -13.63
CA VAL A 330 5.22 -7.34 -14.78
C VAL A 330 4.91 -8.14 -16.04
N ARG A 331 5.10 -9.47 -16.01
CA ARG A 331 4.81 -10.33 -17.16
C ARG A 331 3.34 -10.27 -17.60
N ASN A 332 2.41 -10.28 -16.65
CA ASN A 332 0.98 -10.19 -16.95
C ASN A 332 0.58 -8.84 -17.56
N LEU A 333 1.26 -7.76 -17.17
CA LEU A 333 1.03 -6.43 -17.71
C LEU A 333 1.66 -6.27 -19.09
N LEU A 334 2.96 -6.56 -19.21
CA LEU A 334 3.75 -6.22 -20.39
C LEU A 334 3.59 -7.23 -21.53
N GLY A 335 3.32 -8.50 -21.21
CA GLY A 335 3.10 -9.56 -22.20
C GLY A 335 4.24 -9.62 -23.21
N ASP A 336 3.88 -9.66 -24.50
CA ASP A 336 4.81 -9.62 -25.64
C ASP A 336 5.07 -8.19 -26.16
N GLY A 337 4.70 -7.17 -25.38
CA GLY A 337 4.72 -5.76 -25.79
C GLY A 337 3.42 -5.28 -26.43
N THR A 338 2.38 -6.12 -26.45
CA THR A 338 1.06 -5.78 -26.98
C THR A 338 -0.03 -5.97 -25.93
N ILE A 339 -0.81 -4.92 -25.65
CA ILE A 339 -1.97 -4.98 -24.75
C ILE A 339 -3.27 -4.75 -25.54
N VAL A 340 -4.29 -5.56 -25.24
CA VAL A 340 -5.64 -5.38 -25.76
C VAL A 340 -6.55 -4.82 -24.66
N VAL A 341 -7.08 -3.62 -24.86
CA VAL A 341 -7.94 -2.93 -23.88
C VAL A 341 -9.25 -2.42 -24.50
N PRO A 342 -10.31 -2.24 -23.71
CA PRO A 342 -11.49 -1.50 -24.14
C PRO A 342 -11.15 -0.06 -24.58
N ALA A 343 -11.49 0.30 -25.82
CA ALA A 343 -11.19 1.60 -26.41
C ALA A 343 -12.01 2.76 -25.81
N ASN A 344 -13.14 2.46 -25.15
CA ASN A 344 -14.08 3.46 -24.63
C ASN A 344 -14.15 3.47 -23.09
N LYS A 345 -13.06 3.19 -22.35
CA LYS A 345 -13.06 3.33 -20.88
C LYS A 345 -13.36 4.76 -20.44
N ALA A 346 -12.51 5.71 -20.82
CA ALA A 346 -12.72 7.13 -20.61
C ALA A 346 -12.16 7.88 -21.82
N VAL A 347 -13.00 8.67 -22.48
CA VAL A 347 -12.68 9.32 -23.75
C VAL A 347 -12.78 10.82 -23.57
N LEU A 348 -11.73 11.54 -23.97
CA LEU A 348 -11.66 13.00 -23.89
C LEU A 348 -11.95 13.64 -25.25
N ASP A 349 -12.97 14.49 -25.30
CA ASP A 349 -13.23 15.42 -26.40
C ASP A 349 -12.33 16.65 -26.27
N THR A 350 -11.25 16.67 -27.04
CA THR A 350 -10.31 17.79 -27.09
C THR A 350 -10.92 19.08 -27.64
N GLY A 351 -12.05 19.02 -28.34
CA GLY A 351 -12.79 20.20 -28.81
C GLY A 351 -13.56 20.92 -27.70
N LYS A 352 -13.95 20.20 -26.64
CA LYS A 352 -14.60 20.75 -25.44
C LYS A 352 -13.60 21.11 -24.33
N CYS A 353 -12.44 20.45 -24.30
CA CYS A 353 -11.45 20.59 -23.23
C CYS A 353 -10.85 22.01 -23.15
N THR A 354 -10.85 22.60 -21.94
CA THR A 354 -10.25 23.92 -21.66
C THR A 354 -8.87 23.84 -21.00
N PHE A 355 -8.29 22.64 -20.87
CA PHE A 355 -6.98 22.41 -20.25
C PHE A 355 -6.87 22.85 -18.77
N CYS A 356 -7.97 22.74 -18.00
CA CYS A 356 -8.03 23.16 -16.59
C CYS A 356 -7.30 22.25 -15.58
N LEU A 357 -6.79 21.09 -16.03
CA LEU A 357 -6.04 20.10 -15.23
C LEU A 357 -6.82 19.42 -14.09
N THR A 358 -8.13 19.60 -13.99
CA THR A 358 -8.94 18.95 -12.94
C THR A 358 -8.88 17.43 -13.07
N CYS A 359 -9.10 16.89 -14.27
CA CYS A 359 -9.07 15.44 -14.52
C CYS A 359 -7.72 14.79 -14.16
N TYR A 360 -6.62 15.51 -14.39
CA TYR A 360 -5.27 15.06 -14.05
C TYR A 360 -5.06 14.98 -12.52
N ARG A 361 -5.53 15.98 -11.79
CA ARG A 361 -5.37 16.05 -10.33
C ARG A 361 -6.27 15.06 -9.60
N CYS A 362 -7.47 14.80 -10.11
CA CYS A 362 -8.45 13.96 -9.43
C CYS A 362 -8.28 12.46 -9.73
N CYS A 363 -7.55 12.07 -10.78
CA CYS A 363 -7.40 10.67 -11.18
C CYS A 363 -6.48 9.90 -10.22
N PRO A 364 -7.00 8.92 -9.45
CA PRO A 364 -6.17 8.18 -8.50
C PRO A 364 -5.22 7.18 -9.18
N HIS A 365 -5.43 6.89 -10.47
CA HIS A 365 -4.65 5.92 -11.24
C HIS A 365 -3.53 6.56 -12.07
N GLY A 366 -3.46 7.90 -12.10
CA GLY A 366 -2.51 8.63 -12.93
C GLY A 366 -2.63 8.30 -14.43
N ALA A 367 -3.86 8.15 -14.92
CA ALA A 367 -4.15 7.75 -16.30
C ALA A 367 -4.13 8.93 -17.29
N ILE A 368 -4.17 10.17 -16.81
CA ILE A 368 -4.09 11.38 -17.66
C ILE A 368 -2.63 11.79 -17.78
N TYR A 369 -2.16 11.93 -19.02
CA TYR A 369 -0.82 12.37 -19.35
C TYR A 369 -0.84 13.27 -20.59
N TRP A 370 0.31 13.82 -20.98
CA TRP A 370 0.44 14.73 -22.12
C TRP A 370 1.17 14.06 -23.28
N SER A 371 0.57 14.14 -24.46
CA SER A 371 1.25 13.79 -25.71
C SER A 371 2.28 14.85 -26.11
N GLY A 372 3.12 14.53 -27.10
CA GLY A 372 4.13 15.46 -27.64
C GLY A 372 3.54 16.76 -28.20
N ASP A 373 2.26 16.76 -28.61
CA ASP A 373 1.54 17.96 -29.08
C ASP A 373 0.95 18.80 -27.93
N ASN A 374 1.37 18.53 -26.69
CA ASN A 374 0.89 19.15 -25.46
C ASN A 374 -0.64 19.02 -25.26
N LYS A 375 -1.22 17.92 -25.76
CA LYS A 375 -2.64 17.60 -25.56
C LYS A 375 -2.79 16.56 -24.44
N PRO A 376 -3.78 16.71 -23.55
CA PRO A 376 -4.11 15.70 -22.58
C PRO A 376 -4.63 14.44 -23.29
N VAL A 377 -4.14 13.29 -22.86
CA VAL A 377 -4.53 11.96 -23.31
C VAL A 377 -4.89 11.14 -22.08
N ILE A 378 -5.93 10.32 -22.20
CA ILE A 378 -6.29 9.34 -21.18
C ILE A 378 -5.79 7.97 -21.66
N SER A 379 -4.84 7.39 -20.93
CA SER A 379 -4.33 6.05 -21.23
C SER A 379 -5.41 5.00 -20.99
N ALA A 380 -5.78 4.25 -22.03
CA ALA A 380 -6.72 3.14 -21.91
C ALA A 380 -6.13 1.95 -21.12
N VAL A 381 -4.80 1.84 -21.08
CA VAL A 381 -4.08 0.88 -20.23
C VAL A 381 -4.26 1.26 -18.76
N ALA A 382 -3.89 2.49 -18.38
CA ALA A 382 -3.95 2.95 -16.98
C ALA A 382 -5.37 3.17 -16.45
N CYS A 383 -6.30 3.57 -17.32
CA CYS A 383 -7.65 3.95 -16.90
C CYS A 383 -8.41 2.75 -16.36
N GLN A 384 -8.99 2.90 -15.16
CA GLN A 384 -9.85 1.89 -14.54
C GLN A 384 -11.36 2.17 -14.73
N GLY A 385 -11.72 3.19 -15.53
CA GLY A 385 -13.12 3.49 -15.88
C GLY A 385 -13.99 4.00 -14.72
N CYS A 386 -13.40 4.59 -13.67
CA CYS A 386 -14.13 4.97 -12.46
C CYS A 386 -15.04 6.21 -12.60
N GLY A 387 -14.86 7.03 -13.63
CA GLY A 387 -15.70 8.19 -13.92
C GLY A 387 -15.51 9.43 -13.05
N ILE A 388 -14.54 9.44 -12.12
CA ILE A 388 -14.24 10.64 -11.31
C ILE A 388 -13.88 11.81 -12.23
N CYS A 389 -12.97 11.61 -13.18
CA CYS A 389 -12.56 12.66 -14.11
C CYS A 389 -13.68 13.16 -15.02
N ALA A 390 -14.64 12.30 -15.37
CA ALA A 390 -15.81 12.67 -16.15
C ALA A 390 -16.69 13.64 -15.36
N SER A 391 -16.99 13.28 -14.12
CA SER A 391 -17.91 14.05 -13.28
C SER A 391 -17.31 15.30 -12.62
N GLU A 392 -15.99 15.45 -12.67
CA GLU A 392 -15.27 16.64 -12.21
C GLU A 392 -14.90 17.55 -13.39
N CYS A 393 -15.25 17.17 -14.63
CA CYS A 393 -14.93 17.96 -15.81
C CYS A 393 -15.93 19.12 -15.96
N PRO A 394 -15.53 20.39 -15.81
CA PRO A 394 -16.47 21.52 -15.89
C PRO A 394 -17.02 21.79 -17.31
N MET A 395 -16.57 21.02 -18.30
CA MET A 395 -16.93 21.16 -19.71
C MET A 395 -17.62 19.91 -20.27
N ASP A 396 -17.84 18.89 -19.42
CA ASP A 396 -18.35 17.56 -19.81
C ASP A 396 -17.60 16.97 -21.00
N ALA A 397 -16.29 17.27 -21.06
CA ALA A 397 -15.42 16.89 -22.15
C ALA A 397 -15.01 15.41 -22.06
N ILE A 398 -15.24 14.75 -20.92
CA ILE A 398 -14.81 13.36 -20.69
C ILE A 398 -16.04 12.48 -20.53
N GLN A 399 -16.12 11.43 -21.32
CA GLN A 399 -17.23 10.46 -21.33
C GLN A 399 -16.73 9.06 -21.00
N ILE A 400 -17.56 8.25 -20.34
CA ILE A 400 -17.23 6.88 -19.90
C ILE A 400 -18.10 5.89 -20.65
N GLY A 401 -17.56 5.18 -21.65
CA GLY A 401 -18.22 4.08 -22.38
C GLY A 401 -19.76 4.07 -22.40
N GLU A 402 -20.34 2.99 -21.89
CA GLU A 402 -21.80 2.79 -21.74
C GLU A 402 -22.43 3.61 -20.60
N PHE A 403 -21.64 4.41 -19.89
CA PHE A 403 -22.04 5.30 -18.79
C PHE A 403 -21.76 6.76 -19.14
N ASN A 404 -21.91 7.12 -20.41
CA ASN A 404 -21.81 8.50 -20.86
C ASN A 404 -23.01 9.32 -20.34
N ASP A 405 -22.88 10.64 -20.35
CA ASP A 405 -23.85 11.50 -19.67
C ASP A 405 -25.25 11.41 -20.29
N THR A 406 -25.35 11.16 -21.60
CA THR A 406 -26.65 11.03 -22.28
C THR A 406 -27.38 9.77 -21.79
N ASP A 407 -26.71 8.62 -21.84
CA ASP A 407 -27.31 7.35 -21.40
C ASP A 407 -27.65 7.37 -19.90
N MET A 408 -26.80 8.00 -19.08
CA MET A 408 -27.06 8.17 -17.65
C MET A 408 -28.31 9.03 -17.39
N ILE A 409 -28.44 10.18 -18.07
CA ILE A 409 -29.60 11.06 -17.93
C ILE A 409 -30.89 10.37 -18.41
N ASP A 410 -30.84 9.65 -19.53
CA ASP A 410 -31.99 8.90 -20.04
C ASP A 410 -32.45 7.82 -19.03
N GLN A 411 -31.49 7.09 -18.45
CA GLN A 411 -31.78 6.07 -17.43
C GLN A 411 -32.34 6.68 -16.15
N VAL A 412 -31.79 7.81 -15.70
CA VAL A 412 -32.27 8.53 -14.51
C VAL A 412 -33.69 9.06 -14.73
N THR A 413 -33.96 9.66 -15.90
CA THR A 413 -35.28 10.16 -16.27
C THR A 413 -36.32 9.05 -16.24
N ALA A 414 -36.02 7.91 -16.87
CA ALA A 414 -36.89 6.74 -16.85
C ALA A 414 -37.15 6.21 -15.43
N SER A 415 -36.12 6.24 -14.57
CA SER A 415 -36.22 5.76 -13.19
C SER A 415 -37.04 6.72 -12.31
N ALA A 416 -36.90 8.03 -12.49
CA ALA A 416 -37.60 9.04 -11.70
C ALA A 416 -39.09 9.18 -12.08
N ALA A 417 -39.43 9.02 -13.37
CA ALA A 417 -40.79 9.21 -13.87
C ALA A 417 -41.79 8.10 -13.47
N GLU A 418 -41.32 6.93 -13.04
CA GLU A 418 -42.17 5.82 -12.63
C GLU A 418 -42.71 6.03 -11.20
N ASN A 419 -43.93 6.57 -11.09
CA ASN A 419 -44.67 6.60 -9.82
C ASN A 419 -45.77 5.53 -9.84
N THR A 420 -45.60 4.49 -9.03
CA THR A 420 -46.63 3.48 -8.78
C THR A 420 -46.95 3.46 -7.30
N ASP A 421 -48.25 3.61 -6.98
CA ASP A 421 -48.85 3.29 -5.68
C ASP A 421 -48.63 4.23 -4.49
N ASN A 422 -48.56 5.56 -4.68
CA ASN A 422 -48.60 6.53 -3.57
C ASN A 422 -47.48 6.31 -2.51
N GLU A 423 -46.40 5.63 -2.94
CA GLU A 423 -45.17 5.36 -2.19
C GLU A 423 -44.06 6.29 -2.74
N PRO A 424 -43.09 6.72 -1.91
CA PRO A 424 -42.00 7.57 -2.38
C PRO A 424 -41.14 6.89 -3.46
N THR A 425 -40.86 7.57 -4.55
CA THR A 425 -39.91 7.11 -5.56
C THR A 425 -38.47 7.41 -5.11
N ILE A 426 -37.65 6.37 -4.96
CA ILE A 426 -36.24 6.49 -4.55
C ILE A 426 -35.33 6.04 -5.69
N VAL A 427 -34.54 6.96 -6.25
CA VAL A 427 -33.52 6.63 -7.25
C VAL A 427 -32.18 6.36 -6.55
N ALA A 428 -31.73 5.10 -6.57
CA ALA A 428 -30.49 4.67 -5.93
C ALA A 428 -29.38 4.45 -6.98
N PHE A 429 -28.38 5.33 -7.02
CA PHE A 429 -27.17 5.14 -7.80
C PHE A 429 -26.26 4.10 -7.12
N CYS A 430 -26.12 2.93 -7.75
CA CYS A 430 -25.45 1.78 -7.18
C CYS A 430 -24.12 1.49 -7.88
N CYS A 431 -23.02 1.61 -7.12
CA CYS A 431 -21.69 1.16 -7.57
C CYS A 431 -21.73 -0.33 -7.93
N GLN A 432 -21.31 -0.67 -9.16
CA GLN A 432 -21.25 -2.06 -9.64
C GLN A 432 -20.34 -2.97 -8.79
N ASN A 433 -19.37 -2.40 -8.06
CA ASN A 433 -18.44 -3.17 -7.24
C ASN A 433 -18.92 -3.37 -5.79
N SER A 434 -20.02 -2.75 -5.37
CA SER A 434 -20.59 -2.94 -4.04
C SER A 434 -22.10 -2.78 -3.99
N GLY A 435 -22.61 -1.54 -4.06
CA GLY A 435 -24.03 -1.21 -3.87
C GLY A 435 -24.97 -2.03 -4.74
N LEU A 436 -24.59 -2.29 -6.00
CA LEU A 436 -25.40 -3.11 -6.90
C LEU A 436 -25.41 -4.59 -6.51
N GLU A 437 -24.29 -5.14 -6.05
CA GLU A 437 -24.22 -6.52 -5.56
C GLU A 437 -24.98 -6.69 -4.24
N ALA A 438 -24.91 -5.70 -3.35
CA ALA A 438 -25.70 -5.67 -2.13
C ALA A 438 -27.20 -5.59 -2.43
N ALA A 439 -27.61 -4.83 -3.45
CA ALA A 439 -28.99 -4.78 -3.93
C ALA A 439 -29.47 -6.17 -4.42
N ARG A 440 -28.68 -6.81 -5.30
CA ARG A 440 -28.96 -8.16 -5.82
C ARG A 440 -29.07 -9.20 -4.70
N MET A 441 -28.22 -9.09 -3.69
CA MET A 441 -28.29 -9.94 -2.50
C MET A 441 -29.61 -9.70 -1.74
N ALA A 442 -29.96 -8.44 -1.46
CA ALA A 442 -31.19 -8.10 -0.76
C ALA A 442 -32.42 -8.66 -1.48
N GLU A 443 -32.49 -8.52 -2.81
CA GLU A 443 -33.54 -9.08 -3.65
C GLU A 443 -33.58 -10.61 -3.59
N SER A 444 -32.43 -11.28 -3.79
CA SER A 444 -32.33 -12.74 -3.80
C SER A 444 -32.77 -13.40 -2.48
N PHE A 445 -32.47 -12.74 -1.36
CA PHE A 445 -32.87 -13.20 -0.03
C PHE A 445 -34.25 -12.71 0.42
N GLY A 446 -34.98 -11.98 -0.43
CA GLY A 446 -36.31 -11.46 -0.11
C GLY A 446 -36.31 -10.46 1.06
N MET A 447 -35.24 -9.68 1.20
CA MET A 447 -35.15 -8.64 2.22
C MET A 447 -36.12 -7.49 1.90
N PRO A 448 -36.68 -6.80 2.91
CA PRO A 448 -37.57 -5.68 2.67
C PRO A 448 -36.89 -4.56 1.88
N LEU A 449 -37.50 -4.08 0.81
CA LEU A 449 -37.02 -2.95 0.02
C LEU A 449 -38.18 -1.98 -0.22
N PRO A 450 -37.92 -0.66 -0.32
CA PRO A 450 -38.94 0.31 -0.68
C PRO A 450 -39.62 -0.07 -1.99
N ARG A 451 -40.94 0.06 -2.07
CA ARG A 451 -41.69 -0.32 -3.28
C ARG A 451 -41.36 0.57 -4.47
N GLY A 452 -41.10 1.85 -4.20
CA GLY A 452 -40.68 2.85 -5.18
C GLY A 452 -39.17 2.87 -5.47
N LEU A 453 -38.39 1.88 -5.00
CA LEU A 453 -36.96 1.83 -5.24
C LEU A 453 -36.64 1.57 -6.72
N LYS A 454 -35.76 2.39 -7.30
CA LYS A 454 -35.23 2.25 -8.65
C LYS A 454 -33.71 2.30 -8.60
N THR A 455 -33.05 1.19 -8.93
CA THR A 455 -31.58 1.11 -8.92
C THR A 455 -31.00 1.52 -10.27
N VAL A 456 -30.09 2.49 -10.27
CA VAL A 456 -29.31 2.94 -11.43
C VAL A 456 -27.88 2.48 -11.25
N ALA A 457 -27.40 1.58 -12.10
CA ALA A 457 -26.03 1.07 -12.01
C ALA A 457 -25.02 2.11 -12.52
N VAL A 458 -23.91 2.26 -11.81
CA VAL A 458 -22.76 3.07 -12.23
C VAL A 458 -21.47 2.26 -12.08
N PRO A 459 -20.45 2.47 -12.94
CA PRO A 459 -19.23 1.64 -12.92
C PRO A 459 -18.49 1.80 -11.59
N CYS A 460 -18.56 3.00 -11.04
CA CYS A 460 -18.16 3.35 -9.68
C CYS A 460 -19.03 4.51 -9.22
N ALA A 461 -19.22 4.66 -7.91
CA ALA A 461 -19.87 5.84 -7.34
C ALA A 461 -19.15 7.16 -7.75
N GLY A 462 -17.86 7.08 -8.08
CA GLY A 462 -17.09 8.19 -8.66
C GLY A 462 -17.69 8.78 -9.95
N LYS A 463 -18.56 8.06 -10.67
CA LYS A 463 -19.26 8.56 -11.87
C LYS A 463 -20.56 9.33 -11.56
N VAL A 464 -21.06 9.29 -10.32
CA VAL A 464 -22.37 9.89 -9.96
C VAL A 464 -22.30 11.41 -9.90
N ASP A 465 -22.51 12.05 -11.05
CA ASP A 465 -22.50 13.50 -11.19
C ASP A 465 -23.56 14.18 -10.31
N ILE A 466 -23.26 15.42 -9.87
CA ILE A 466 -24.24 16.25 -9.17
C ILE A 466 -25.45 16.52 -10.07
N ASP A 467 -25.23 16.67 -11.38
CA ASP A 467 -26.30 16.89 -12.34
C ASP A 467 -27.26 15.71 -12.39
N TYR A 468 -26.79 14.47 -12.21
CA TYR A 468 -27.67 13.29 -12.17
C TYR A 468 -28.53 13.27 -10.92
N ILE A 469 -27.94 13.64 -9.78
CA ILE A 469 -28.64 13.71 -8.49
C ILE A 469 -29.76 14.77 -8.58
N MET A 470 -29.42 15.96 -9.09
CA MET A 470 -30.37 17.06 -9.21
C MET A 470 -31.44 16.78 -10.28
N HIS A 471 -31.05 16.17 -11.40
CA HIS A 471 -31.96 15.77 -12.47
C HIS A 471 -32.97 14.73 -12.00
N ALA A 472 -32.56 13.73 -11.23
CA ALA A 472 -33.48 12.74 -10.65
C ALA A 472 -34.59 13.39 -9.82
N LEU A 473 -34.24 14.38 -8.97
CA LEU A 473 -35.21 15.13 -8.17
C LEU A 473 -36.11 15.99 -9.05
N ALA A 474 -35.56 16.64 -10.09
CA ALA A 474 -36.32 17.48 -11.02
C ALA A 474 -37.34 16.67 -11.83
N GLU A 475 -37.03 15.43 -12.19
CA GLU A 475 -37.90 14.51 -12.93
C GLU A 475 -38.93 13.77 -12.04
N GLY A 476 -38.94 14.03 -10.73
CA GLY A 476 -39.99 13.59 -9.83
C GLY A 476 -39.61 12.51 -8.82
N ALA A 477 -38.32 12.17 -8.65
CA ALA A 477 -37.90 11.35 -7.53
C ALA A 477 -38.12 12.08 -6.20
N ASP A 478 -38.69 11.39 -5.21
CA ASP A 478 -38.87 11.93 -3.86
C ASP A 478 -37.55 11.98 -3.09
N GLY A 479 -36.65 11.03 -3.40
CA GLY A 479 -35.27 11.10 -2.94
C GLY A 479 -34.27 10.29 -3.78
N VAL A 480 -33.01 10.61 -3.57
CA VAL A 480 -31.85 10.04 -4.27
C VAL A 480 -30.88 9.44 -3.27
N MET A 481 -30.44 8.21 -3.51
CA MET A 481 -29.44 7.54 -2.69
C MET A 481 -28.19 7.23 -3.52
N VAL A 482 -27.00 7.55 -3.00
CA VAL A 482 -25.72 7.15 -3.60
C VAL A 482 -25.11 6.02 -2.78
N MET A 483 -25.06 4.81 -3.36
CA MET A 483 -24.57 3.59 -2.74
C MET A 483 -23.16 3.26 -3.24
N ALA A 484 -22.16 3.45 -2.37
CA ALA A 484 -20.74 3.33 -2.71
C ALA A 484 -20.02 2.20 -1.95
N CYS A 485 -18.74 1.94 -2.27
CA CYS A 485 -17.88 1.06 -1.46
C CYS A 485 -17.56 1.74 -0.12
N HIS A 486 -17.20 0.99 0.91
CA HIS A 486 -16.61 1.61 2.12
C HIS A 486 -15.38 2.45 1.77
N ASN A 487 -15.20 3.56 2.50
CA ASN A 487 -13.98 4.36 2.41
C ASN A 487 -12.77 3.50 2.80
N GLY A 488 -11.66 3.66 2.08
CA GLY A 488 -10.48 2.78 2.20
C GLY A 488 -10.58 1.45 1.45
N ASN A 489 -11.79 1.00 1.07
CA ASN A 489 -12.03 -0.24 0.31
C ASN A 489 -12.61 0.03 -1.08
N CYS A 490 -12.46 1.24 -1.60
CA CYS A 490 -12.94 1.56 -2.94
C CYS A 490 -12.04 0.89 -3.98
N LYS A 491 -12.62 0.09 -4.89
CA LYS A 491 -11.88 -0.49 -6.02
C LYS A 491 -11.23 0.56 -6.92
N SER A 492 -11.82 1.75 -6.99
CA SER A 492 -11.29 2.89 -7.75
C SER A 492 -10.49 3.87 -6.88
N GLU A 493 -10.05 3.43 -5.70
CA GLU A 493 -9.30 4.19 -4.67
C GLU A 493 -10.08 5.34 -4.03
N LYS A 494 -10.54 6.31 -4.84
CA LYS A 494 -11.16 7.56 -4.37
C LYS A 494 -12.62 7.72 -4.80
N GLY A 495 -13.20 6.74 -5.49
CA GLY A 495 -14.57 6.84 -6.03
C GLY A 495 -15.64 7.12 -4.97
N SER A 496 -15.61 6.40 -3.84
CA SER A 496 -16.54 6.64 -2.71
C SER A 496 -16.36 8.03 -2.08
N LEU A 497 -15.11 8.51 -1.99
CA LEU A 497 -14.79 9.81 -1.42
C LEU A 497 -15.40 10.96 -2.23
N TYR A 498 -15.16 10.97 -3.56
CA TYR A 498 -15.71 11.99 -4.46
C TYR A 498 -17.24 11.93 -4.55
N ALA A 499 -17.83 10.73 -4.51
CA ALA A 499 -19.28 10.57 -4.46
C ALA A 499 -19.88 11.15 -3.18
N GLY A 500 -19.26 10.89 -2.01
CA GLY A 500 -19.71 11.46 -0.74
C GLY A 500 -19.64 12.99 -0.72
N TRP A 501 -18.56 13.57 -1.25
CA TRP A 501 -18.44 15.03 -1.36
C TRP A 501 -19.51 15.64 -2.26
N ARG A 502 -19.79 15.06 -3.43
CA ARG A 502 -20.83 15.56 -4.35
C ARG A 502 -22.22 15.42 -3.77
N ALA A 503 -22.52 14.30 -3.09
CA ALA A 503 -23.79 14.13 -2.39
C ALA A 503 -23.97 15.19 -1.28
N ALA A 504 -22.93 15.44 -0.48
CA ALA A 504 -22.96 16.48 0.55
C ALA A 504 -23.10 17.90 -0.04
N ASN A 505 -22.47 18.18 -1.17
CA ASN A 505 -22.64 19.46 -1.88
C ASN A 505 -24.07 19.62 -2.39
N ALA A 506 -24.65 18.58 -2.98
CA ALA A 506 -26.04 18.57 -3.46
C ALA A 506 -27.03 18.77 -2.31
N GLN A 507 -26.80 18.15 -1.16
CA GLN A 507 -27.55 18.39 0.09
C GLN A 507 -27.52 19.88 0.49
N GLY A 508 -26.35 20.51 0.45
CA GLY A 508 -26.20 21.93 0.74
C GLY A 508 -26.92 22.84 -0.27
N MET A 509 -26.97 22.44 -1.54
CA MET A 509 -27.75 23.14 -2.58
C MET A 509 -29.26 23.09 -2.31
N LEU A 510 -29.80 21.93 -1.91
CA LEU A 510 -31.21 21.80 -1.53
C LEU A 510 -31.56 22.69 -0.33
N GLU A 511 -30.73 22.64 0.71
CA GLU A 511 -30.93 23.45 1.92
C GLU A 511 -30.93 24.96 1.60
N ALA A 512 -30.05 25.40 0.69
CA ALA A 512 -29.97 26.80 0.25
C ALA A 512 -31.23 27.30 -0.49
N ILE A 513 -31.97 26.41 -1.15
CA ILE A 513 -33.24 26.74 -1.84
C ILE A 513 -34.48 26.39 -1.00
N GLY A 514 -34.30 26.00 0.26
CA GLY A 514 -35.40 25.69 1.19
C GLY A 514 -36.02 24.31 1.00
N ILE A 515 -35.34 23.40 0.30
CA ILE A 515 -35.74 21.99 0.16
C ILE A 515 -35.00 21.15 1.19
N GLU A 516 -35.63 20.09 1.69
CA GLU A 516 -35.04 19.25 2.72
C GLU A 516 -33.86 18.42 2.19
N LYS A 517 -32.71 18.55 2.84
CA LYS A 517 -31.46 17.89 2.40
C LYS A 517 -31.46 16.37 2.49
N ASP A 518 -32.27 15.79 3.36
CA ASP A 518 -32.40 14.34 3.56
C ASP A 518 -33.15 13.64 2.42
N ARG A 519 -33.65 14.39 1.43
CA ARG A 519 -33.99 13.85 0.11
C ARG A 519 -32.79 13.29 -0.64
N ILE A 520 -31.56 13.64 -0.24
CA ILE A 520 -30.33 13.08 -0.79
C ILE A 520 -29.61 12.30 0.31
N GLY A 521 -29.26 11.05 0.02
CA GLY A 521 -28.49 10.17 0.90
C GLY A 521 -27.18 9.72 0.27
N PHE A 522 -26.18 9.48 1.12
CA PHE A 522 -24.96 8.77 0.76
C PHE A 522 -24.73 7.66 1.78
N ALA A 523 -24.50 6.46 1.30
CA ALA A 523 -24.16 5.33 2.16
C ALA A 523 -23.14 4.41 1.49
N THR A 524 -22.45 3.64 2.33
CA THR A 524 -21.43 2.70 1.89
C THR A 524 -21.81 1.28 2.27
N THR A 525 -21.62 0.34 1.35
CA THR A 525 -21.81 -1.09 1.58
C THR A 525 -20.64 -1.88 1.00
N ALA A 526 -20.41 -3.10 1.51
CA ALA A 526 -19.68 -4.15 0.80
C ALA A 526 -20.65 -4.98 -0.06
N SER A 527 -20.12 -5.80 -0.98
CA SER A 527 -20.93 -6.61 -1.90
C SER A 527 -21.85 -7.63 -1.20
N ASN A 528 -21.51 -8.03 0.04
CA ASN A 528 -22.25 -9.00 0.85
C ASN A 528 -23.15 -8.35 1.93
N MET A 529 -23.39 -7.03 1.86
CA MET A 529 -24.16 -6.29 2.86
C MET A 529 -25.60 -6.00 2.40
N GLY A 530 -26.31 -7.04 1.95
CA GLY A 530 -27.70 -6.91 1.52
C GLY A 530 -28.64 -6.43 2.64
N ALA A 531 -28.40 -6.86 3.88
CA ALA A 531 -29.20 -6.46 5.04
C ALA A 531 -29.05 -4.96 5.35
N ASP A 532 -27.81 -4.44 5.29
CA ASP A 532 -27.55 -3.02 5.46
C ASP A 532 -28.13 -2.20 4.31
N PHE A 533 -27.98 -2.66 3.05
CA PHE A 533 -28.59 -2.03 1.89
C PHE A 533 -30.10 -1.87 2.05
N SER A 534 -30.78 -2.95 2.46
CA SER A 534 -32.21 -2.96 2.78
C SER A 534 -32.55 -1.95 3.89
N SER A 535 -31.85 -2.03 5.02
CA SER A 535 -32.07 -1.16 6.19
C SER A 535 -31.91 0.32 5.86
N ILE A 536 -30.86 0.68 5.10
CA ILE A 536 -30.56 2.06 4.69
C ILE A 536 -31.71 2.63 3.85
N LEU A 537 -32.19 1.89 2.85
CA LEU A 537 -33.22 2.36 1.94
C LEU A 537 -34.61 2.37 2.57
N MET A 538 -34.93 1.40 3.42
CA MET A 538 -36.18 1.41 4.21
C MET A 538 -36.22 2.63 5.15
N LYS A 539 -35.09 2.98 5.77
CA LYS A 539 -34.99 4.18 6.62
C LYS A 539 -35.16 5.47 5.81
N MET A 540 -34.65 5.50 4.58
CA MET A 540 -34.87 6.63 3.68
C MET A 540 -36.35 6.76 3.30
N GLU A 541 -37.03 5.66 2.96
CA GLU A 541 -38.47 5.66 2.67
C GLU A 541 -39.29 6.17 3.85
N GLU A 542 -38.98 5.74 5.08
CA GLU A 542 -39.60 6.24 6.31
C GLU A 542 -39.42 7.76 6.46
N THR A 543 -38.19 8.25 6.27
CA THR A 543 -37.86 9.68 6.36
C THR A 543 -38.62 10.51 5.31
N LEU A 544 -38.83 9.97 4.10
CA LEU A 544 -39.58 10.63 3.04
C LEU A 544 -41.10 10.64 3.29
N LYS A 545 -41.65 9.63 3.98
CA LYS A 545 -43.08 9.54 4.32
C LYS A 545 -43.49 10.48 5.46
N GLU A 546 -42.56 10.87 6.32
CA GLU A 546 -42.81 11.79 7.44
C GLU A 546 -42.92 13.26 7.00
N LYS A 547 -42.71 13.56 5.72
CA LYS A 547 -42.66 14.90 5.13
C LYS A 547 -43.78 15.09 4.12
#